data_AF-X0Z4I9-F1
#
_entry.id   AF-X0Z4I9-F1
#
_cell.length_a   1.000
_cell.length_b   1.000
_cell.length_c   1.000
_cell.angle_alpha   90.00
_cell.angle_beta   90.00
_cell.angle_gamma   90.00
#
_symmetry.space_group_name_H-M   'P 1'
#
loop_
_entity.id
_entity.type
_entity.pdbx_description
1 polymer ?
#
loop_
_entity_poly.entity_id
_entity_poly.type
_entity_poly.pdbx_seq_one_letter_code
_entity_poly.pdbx_strand_id
1 'polypeptide(L)'
;WYGRSGRRQRLLEKYGEERVRIFYEQSRQYRDEWRIQWGFEPPESERPSDEEQAAKWAADLDLKGVERVNFVTGGGNDNLARIVEMYPDKFTGLAHHALFEEGAAEELERAINDLGLRGYKLIGSAQTRPIDDEAAYPVWETAERLKVPVLIHFGVLGGGGGPPYDLKNMNPLT
;
A
#
# COMPACT_ATOMS: atom_id res chain seq x y z
N TRP A 1 8.03 -0.21 -2.78
CA TRP A 1 7.50 0.64 -1.68
C TRP A 1 8.60 0.98 -0.69
N TYR A 2 8.93 2.26 -0.50
CA TYR A 2 9.97 2.65 0.46
C TYR A 2 9.61 2.14 1.86
N GLY A 3 10.37 1.18 2.38
CA GLY A 3 10.22 0.67 3.73
C GLY A 3 10.13 1.83 4.73
N ARG A 4 9.25 1.68 5.73
CA ARG A 4 9.11 2.65 6.84
C ARG A 4 10.47 3.00 7.47
N SER A 5 11.45 2.10 7.36
CA SER A 5 12.84 2.22 7.81
C SER A 5 13.60 3.44 7.31
N GLY A 6 13.23 4.05 6.17
CA GLY A 6 13.93 5.25 5.66
C GLY A 6 13.20 6.58 5.88
N ARG A 7 11.90 6.58 6.20
CA ARG A 7 11.10 7.82 6.20
C ARG A 7 11.52 8.78 7.31
N ARG A 8 11.72 8.27 8.52
CA ARG A 8 12.12 9.10 9.67
C ARG A 8 13.47 9.77 9.42
N GLN A 9 14.43 9.01 8.89
CA GLN A 9 15.76 9.51 8.60
C GLN A 9 15.73 10.60 7.52
N ARG A 10 15.02 10.40 6.40
CA ARG A 10 14.82 11.45 5.38
C ARG A 10 14.17 12.71 5.93
N LEU A 11 13.20 12.56 6.84
CA LEU A 11 12.56 13.71 7.49
C LEU A 11 13.55 14.45 8.41
N LEU A 12 14.39 13.72 9.15
CA LEU A 12 15.42 14.30 10.01
C LEU A 12 16.47 15.06 9.20
N GLU A 13 16.98 14.44 8.13
CA GLU A 13 17.93 15.06 7.21
C GLU A 13 17.38 16.34 6.57
N LYS A 14 16.10 16.33 6.19
CA LYS A 14 15.46 17.46 5.49
C LYS A 14 14.99 18.58 6.40
N TYR A 15 14.50 18.25 7.60
CA TYR A 15 13.75 19.21 8.45
C TYR A 15 14.33 19.40 9.85
N GLY A 16 15.30 18.59 10.27
CA GLY A 16 15.89 18.63 11.61
C GLY A 16 15.03 18.01 12.70
N GLU A 17 15.64 17.75 13.87
CA GLU A 17 15.02 17.02 14.97
C GLU A 17 13.76 17.69 15.53
N GLU A 18 13.79 19.01 15.71
CA GLU A 18 12.70 19.76 16.32
C GLU A 18 11.41 19.69 15.50
N ARG A 19 11.49 19.95 14.17
CA ARG A 19 10.32 19.88 13.29
C ARG A 19 9.80 18.47 13.16
N VAL A 20 10.69 17.47 13.13
CA VAL A 20 10.29 16.06 13.10
C VAL A 20 9.58 15.67 14.38
N ARG A 21 10.04 16.13 15.55
CA ARG A 21 9.35 15.92 16.84
C ARG A 21 7.92 16.48 16.80
N ILE A 22 7.78 17.76 16.41
CA ILE A 22 6.47 18.44 16.29
C ILE A 22 5.56 17.67 15.32
N PHE A 23 6.08 17.30 14.14
CA PHE A 23 5.34 16.52 13.15
C PHE A 23 4.78 15.22 13.73
N TYR A 24 5.59 14.45 14.46
CA TYR A 24 5.14 13.20 15.06
C TYR A 24 4.19 13.39 16.24
N GLU A 25 4.36 14.44 17.05
CA GLU A 25 3.46 14.79 18.15
C GLU A 25 2.07 15.18 17.61
N GLN A 26 2.01 16.13 16.67
CA GLN A 26 0.76 16.54 16.03
C GLN A 26 0.10 15.37 15.30
N SER A 27 0.88 14.54 14.59
CA SER A 27 0.35 13.36 13.92
C SER A 27 -0.20 12.31 14.90
N ARG A 28 0.35 12.19 16.11
CA ARG A 28 -0.23 11.32 17.16
C ARG A 28 -1.54 11.90 17.67
N GLN A 29 -1.54 13.17 18.09
CA GLN A 29 -2.72 13.84 18.60
C GLN A 29 -3.88 13.79 17.60
N TYR A 30 -3.62 14.10 16.33
CA TYR A 30 -4.63 14.04 15.27
C TYR A 30 -5.22 12.62 15.11
N ARG A 31 -4.38 11.57 15.17
CA ARG A 31 -4.87 10.18 15.11
C ARG A 31 -5.71 9.81 16.33
N ASP A 32 -5.37 10.30 17.51
CA ASP A 32 -6.13 10.08 18.76
C ASP A 32 -7.50 10.77 18.67
N GLU A 33 -7.52 12.05 18.31
CA GLU A 33 -8.75 12.83 18.12
C GLU A 33 -9.66 12.20 17.06
N TRP A 34 -9.11 11.79 15.92
CA TRP A 34 -9.86 11.12 14.87
C TRP A 34 -10.49 9.80 15.36
N ARG A 35 -9.76 8.98 16.13
CA ARG A 35 -10.32 7.75 16.68
C ARG A 35 -11.47 8.02 17.64
N ILE A 36 -11.30 8.98 18.56
CA ILE A 36 -12.33 9.38 19.52
C ILE A 36 -13.58 9.87 18.77
N GLN A 37 -13.39 10.72 17.75
CA GLN A 37 -14.48 11.29 16.97
C GLN A 37 -15.34 10.22 16.29
N TRP A 38 -14.74 9.13 15.82
CA TRP A 38 -15.43 8.07 15.09
C TRP A 38 -15.70 6.81 15.93
N GLY A 39 -15.44 6.87 17.24
CA GLY A 39 -15.68 5.75 18.16
C GLY A 39 -14.85 4.50 17.86
N PHE A 40 -13.65 4.65 17.29
CA PHE A 40 -12.76 3.52 17.07
C PHE A 40 -12.00 3.18 18.35
N GLU A 41 -11.98 1.90 18.70
CA GLU A 41 -11.14 1.35 19.76
C GLU A 41 -9.64 1.66 19.50
N PRO A 42 -8.81 1.74 20.57
CA PRO A 42 -7.38 1.89 20.41
C PRO A 42 -6.79 0.69 19.65
N PRO A 43 -5.70 0.88 18.89
CA PRO A 43 -5.05 -0.21 18.19
C PRO A 43 -4.51 -1.25 19.19
N GLU A 44 -4.54 -2.52 18.80
CA GLU A 44 -3.88 -3.60 19.55
C GLU A 44 -2.39 -3.24 19.79
N SER A 45 -1.92 -3.40 21.03
CA SER A 45 -0.55 -3.08 21.43
C SER A 45 0.46 -4.13 20.99
N GLU A 46 0.03 -5.38 20.91
CA GLU A 46 0.82 -6.50 20.44
C GLU A 46 0.59 -6.69 18.94
N ARG A 47 1.67 -6.97 18.21
CA ARG A 47 1.57 -7.30 16.80
C ARG A 47 1.52 -8.82 16.66
N PRO A 48 0.37 -9.40 16.28
CA PRO A 48 0.31 -10.83 16.00
C PRO A 48 1.25 -11.18 14.84
N SER A 49 1.62 -12.46 14.77
CA SER A 49 2.21 -13.03 13.56
C SER A 49 1.26 -12.91 12.37
N ASP A 50 1.80 -13.01 11.16
CA ASP A 50 0.98 -12.98 9.94
C ASP A 50 -0.04 -14.13 9.95
N GLU A 51 0.33 -15.30 10.50
CA GLU A 51 -0.53 -16.47 10.65
C GLU A 51 -1.71 -16.21 11.59
N GLU A 52 -1.44 -15.66 12.78
CA GLU A 52 -2.48 -15.29 13.74
C GLU A 52 -3.39 -14.19 13.18
N GLN A 53 -2.82 -13.21 12.48
CA GLN A 53 -3.59 -12.13 11.88
C GLN A 53 -4.47 -12.64 10.73
N ALA A 54 -3.95 -13.51 9.87
CA ALA A 54 -4.68 -14.16 8.79
C ALA A 54 -5.85 -14.99 9.34
N ALA A 55 -5.62 -15.79 10.39
CA ALA A 55 -6.67 -16.57 11.03
C ALA A 55 -7.79 -15.69 11.61
N LYS A 56 -7.44 -14.56 12.25
CA LYS A 56 -8.43 -13.57 12.73
C LYS A 56 -9.26 -13.02 11.56
N TRP A 57 -8.64 -12.65 10.44
CA TRP A 57 -9.36 -12.15 9.26
C TRP A 57 -10.29 -13.20 8.67
N ALA A 58 -9.82 -14.44 8.49
CA ALA A 58 -10.63 -15.52 7.94
C ALA A 58 -11.88 -15.80 8.80
N ALA A 59 -11.71 -15.87 10.12
CA ALA A 59 -12.83 -16.06 11.06
C ALA A 59 -13.81 -14.88 11.03
N ASP A 60 -13.31 -13.65 10.90
CA ASP A 60 -14.14 -12.45 10.83
C ASP A 60 -14.94 -12.37 9.51
N LEU A 61 -14.35 -12.81 8.38
CA LEU A 61 -15.06 -12.96 7.11
C LEU A 61 -16.23 -13.94 7.23
N ASP A 62 -15.99 -15.11 7.83
CA ASP A 62 -17.02 -16.13 8.05
C ASP A 62 -18.14 -15.60 8.97
N LEU A 63 -17.77 -14.94 10.06
CA LEU A 63 -18.72 -14.34 11.00
C LEU A 63 -19.62 -13.29 10.33
N LYS A 64 -19.06 -12.51 9.40
CA LYS A 64 -19.76 -11.41 8.71
C LYS A 64 -20.42 -11.84 7.40
N GLY A 65 -20.25 -13.09 6.98
CA GLY A 65 -20.74 -13.59 5.69
C GLY A 65 -20.09 -12.90 4.50
N VAL A 66 -18.85 -12.45 4.63
CA VAL A 66 -18.07 -11.85 3.53
C VAL A 66 -17.30 -12.96 2.84
N GLU A 67 -17.54 -13.15 1.54
CA GLU A 67 -16.95 -14.26 0.79
C GLU A 67 -15.43 -14.14 0.66
N ARG A 68 -14.93 -12.94 0.32
CA ARG A 68 -13.51 -12.68 0.09
C ARG A 68 -13.05 -11.28 0.49
N VAL A 69 -11.77 -11.17 0.77
CA VAL A 69 -11.04 -9.91 0.91
C VAL A 69 -9.93 -9.81 -0.15
N ASN A 70 -9.71 -8.61 -0.67
CA ASN A 70 -8.60 -8.30 -1.55
C ASN A 70 -7.62 -7.34 -0.87
N PHE A 71 -6.43 -7.83 -0.58
CA PHE A 71 -5.36 -7.04 0.03
C PHE A 71 -4.67 -6.17 -1.02
N VAL A 72 -4.61 -4.88 -0.74
CA VAL A 72 -4.01 -3.89 -1.66
C VAL A 72 -2.52 -3.69 -1.45
N THR A 73 -1.97 -4.17 -0.32
CA THR A 73 -0.54 -4.18 0.04
C THR A 73 -0.30 -5.20 1.16
N GLY A 74 0.89 -5.79 1.25
CA GLY A 74 1.21 -6.80 2.28
C GLY A 74 2.69 -6.84 2.71
N GLY A 75 3.45 -5.76 2.53
CA GLY A 75 4.86 -5.72 2.90
C GLY A 75 5.82 -6.32 1.86
N GLY A 76 5.43 -6.26 0.58
CA GLY A 76 6.13 -6.89 -0.54
C GLY A 76 5.27 -7.96 -1.19
N ASN A 77 5.54 -8.25 -2.48
CA ASN A 77 4.76 -9.21 -3.25
C ASN A 77 4.88 -10.63 -2.67
N ASP A 78 6.09 -11.06 -2.31
CA ASP A 78 6.31 -12.40 -1.73
C ASP A 78 5.63 -12.59 -0.37
N ASN A 79 5.69 -11.59 0.52
CA ASN A 79 5.01 -11.68 1.81
C ASN A 79 3.49 -11.71 1.65
N LEU A 80 2.96 -10.88 0.74
CA LEU A 80 1.54 -10.88 0.47
C LEU A 80 1.06 -12.20 -0.14
N ALA A 81 1.81 -12.75 -1.09
CA ALA A 81 1.51 -14.04 -1.69
C ALA A 81 1.49 -15.15 -0.64
N ARG A 82 2.46 -15.17 0.27
CA ARG A 82 2.50 -16.10 1.40
C ARG A 82 1.28 -15.99 2.31
N ILE A 83 0.80 -14.78 2.60
CA ILE A 83 -0.41 -14.56 3.40
C ILE A 83 -1.67 -15.02 2.66
N VAL A 84 -1.78 -14.70 1.36
CA VAL A 84 -2.92 -15.11 0.52
C VAL A 84 -3.03 -16.64 0.46
N GLU A 85 -1.90 -17.34 0.35
CA GLU A 85 -1.84 -18.81 0.29
C GLU A 85 -2.31 -19.49 1.59
N MET A 86 -2.38 -18.78 2.72
CA MET A 86 -2.92 -19.34 3.97
C MET A 86 -4.43 -19.61 3.87
N TYR A 87 -5.17 -18.81 3.09
CA TYR A 87 -6.62 -18.90 2.91
C TYR A 87 -7.03 -18.55 1.47
N PRO A 88 -6.61 -19.32 0.45
CA PRO A 88 -6.72 -18.94 -0.96
C PRO A 88 -8.16 -18.90 -1.50
N ASP A 89 -9.10 -19.49 -0.77
CA ASP A 89 -10.54 -19.41 -1.05
C ASP A 89 -11.17 -18.08 -0.60
N LYS A 90 -10.56 -17.43 0.41
CA LYS A 90 -11.05 -16.19 1.05
C LYS A 90 -10.19 -14.98 0.68
N PHE A 91 -8.90 -15.17 0.44
CA PHE A 91 -7.92 -14.09 0.30
C PHE A 91 -7.48 -13.93 -1.14
N THR A 92 -7.35 -12.69 -1.56
CA THR A 92 -6.71 -12.28 -2.81
C THR A 92 -5.81 -11.09 -2.55
N GLY A 93 -4.85 -10.83 -3.43
CA GLY A 93 -3.92 -9.71 -3.26
C GLY A 93 -3.52 -9.07 -4.57
N LEU A 94 -3.12 -7.81 -4.50
CA LEU A 94 -2.56 -7.06 -5.63
C LEU A 94 -1.03 -6.92 -5.47
N ALA A 95 -0.33 -7.09 -6.59
CA ALA A 95 1.07 -6.72 -6.70
C ALA A 95 1.23 -5.23 -6.34
N HIS A 96 2.30 -4.89 -5.63
CA HIS A 96 2.53 -3.54 -5.14
C HIS A 96 4.03 -3.23 -5.00
N HIS A 97 4.58 -2.64 -6.05
CA HIS A 97 5.96 -2.17 -6.12
C HIS A 97 6.01 -0.75 -6.71
N ALA A 98 7.20 -0.16 -6.87
CA ALA A 98 7.28 1.16 -7.50
C ALA A 98 7.09 1.02 -9.02
N LEU A 99 6.42 1.99 -9.63
CA LEU A 99 6.18 1.97 -11.09
C LEU A 99 7.48 2.10 -11.90
N PHE A 100 8.46 2.82 -11.36
CA PHE A 100 9.71 3.19 -12.04
C PHE A 100 10.94 2.53 -11.42
N GLU A 101 10.79 1.44 -10.66
CA GLU A 101 11.95 0.66 -10.26
C GLU A 101 12.47 -0.20 -11.43
N GLU A 102 13.76 -0.51 -11.40
CA GLU A 102 14.37 -1.40 -12.38
C GLU A 102 13.69 -2.77 -12.30
N GLY A 103 13.29 -3.33 -13.45
CA GLY A 103 12.60 -4.60 -13.52
C GLY A 103 11.12 -4.56 -13.13
N ALA A 104 10.48 -3.38 -13.06
CA ALA A 104 9.09 -3.27 -12.59
C ALA A 104 8.08 -4.06 -13.45
N ALA A 105 8.31 -4.19 -14.75
CA ALA A 105 7.42 -4.96 -15.64
C ALA A 105 7.57 -6.47 -15.38
N GLU A 106 8.81 -6.93 -15.26
CA GLU A 106 9.18 -8.31 -14.95
C GLU A 106 8.66 -8.71 -13.55
N GLU A 107 8.76 -7.81 -12.57
CA GLU A 107 8.22 -8.05 -11.23
C GLU A 107 6.69 -8.12 -11.24
N LEU A 108 6.01 -7.30 -12.05
CA LEU A 108 4.57 -7.43 -12.23
C LEU A 108 4.22 -8.80 -12.86
N GLU A 109 4.93 -9.20 -13.90
CA GLU A 109 4.72 -10.50 -14.54
C GLU A 109 4.93 -11.67 -13.57
N ARG A 110 6.03 -11.65 -12.81
CA ARG A 110 6.32 -12.62 -11.74
C ARG A 110 5.22 -12.65 -10.69
N ALA A 111 4.78 -11.47 -10.23
CA ALA A 111 3.77 -11.35 -9.19
C ALA A 111 2.41 -11.94 -9.62
N ILE A 112 2.05 -11.83 -10.90
CA ILE A 112 0.80 -12.40 -11.42
C ILE A 112 0.95 -13.89 -11.73
N ASN A 113 1.98 -14.29 -12.48
CA ASN A 113 2.10 -15.66 -12.99
C ASN A 113 2.64 -16.63 -11.95
N ASP A 114 3.61 -16.20 -11.14
CA ASP A 114 4.33 -17.10 -10.23
C ASP A 114 3.79 -16.99 -8.79
N LEU A 115 3.39 -15.80 -8.37
CA LEU A 115 2.88 -15.55 -7.01
C LEU A 115 1.35 -15.56 -6.88
N GLY A 116 0.62 -15.61 -8.00
CA GLY A 116 -0.85 -15.70 -8.01
C GLY A 116 -1.59 -14.43 -7.58
N LEU A 117 -0.91 -13.28 -7.50
CA LEU A 117 -1.57 -11.99 -7.25
C LEU A 117 -2.47 -11.63 -8.45
N ARG A 118 -3.54 -10.85 -8.20
CA ARG A 118 -4.68 -10.69 -9.13
C ARG A 118 -4.80 -9.31 -9.76
N GLY A 119 -3.75 -8.51 -9.68
CA GLY A 119 -3.69 -7.18 -10.26
C GLY A 119 -2.56 -6.36 -9.70
N TYR A 120 -2.52 -5.08 -10.04
CA TYR A 120 -1.47 -4.17 -9.64
C TYR A 120 -2.03 -2.98 -8.88
N LYS A 121 -1.33 -2.55 -7.83
CA LYS A 121 -1.70 -1.42 -7.00
C LYS A 121 -0.53 -0.50 -6.80
N LEU A 122 -0.76 0.77 -7.12
CA LEU A 122 0.19 1.85 -6.83
C LEU A 122 -0.47 3.00 -6.07
N ILE A 123 0.37 3.89 -5.57
CA ILE A 123 -0.05 5.22 -5.11
C ILE A 123 0.50 6.22 -6.12
N GLY A 124 -0.37 6.92 -6.85
CA GLY A 124 0.06 7.81 -7.92
C GLY A 124 0.98 8.93 -7.43
N SER A 125 0.59 9.61 -6.36
CA SER A 125 1.37 10.73 -5.79
C SER A 125 2.68 10.31 -5.11
N ALA A 126 2.91 9.00 -4.93
CA ALA A 126 4.15 8.47 -4.36
C ALA A 126 5.17 8.07 -5.43
N GLN A 127 4.79 8.13 -6.71
CA GLN A 127 5.71 7.85 -7.81
C GLN A 127 6.72 8.99 -7.98
N THR A 128 7.85 8.71 -8.61
CA THR A 128 8.93 9.69 -8.85
C THR A 128 8.70 10.54 -10.10
N ARG A 129 7.81 10.09 -11.00
CA ARG A 129 7.43 10.73 -12.27
C ARG A 129 5.91 10.61 -12.49
N PRO A 130 5.34 11.34 -13.47
CA PRO A 130 3.96 11.14 -13.90
C PRO A 130 3.68 9.71 -14.30
N ILE A 131 2.53 9.17 -13.89
CA ILE A 131 2.21 7.74 -14.11
C ILE A 131 1.95 7.42 -15.60
N ASP A 132 1.77 8.44 -16.42
CA ASP A 132 1.60 8.41 -17.87
C ASP A 132 2.91 8.70 -18.65
N ASP A 133 4.03 8.91 -17.96
CA ASP A 133 5.36 8.98 -18.56
C ASP A 133 5.66 7.70 -19.37
N GLU A 134 6.25 7.83 -20.56
CA GLU A 134 6.60 6.69 -21.43
C GLU A 134 7.46 5.64 -20.72
N ALA A 135 8.25 6.03 -19.71
CA ALA A 135 9.01 5.11 -18.87
C ALA A 135 8.14 4.12 -18.08
N ALA A 136 6.85 4.38 -17.92
CA ALA A 136 5.89 3.48 -17.28
C ALA A 136 5.26 2.47 -18.25
N TYR A 137 5.38 2.68 -19.57
CA TYR A 137 4.69 1.88 -20.58
C TYR A 137 5.01 0.38 -20.47
N PRO A 138 6.25 -0.07 -20.20
CA PRO A 138 6.53 -1.49 -20.04
C PRO A 138 5.66 -2.17 -18.95
N VAL A 139 5.35 -1.46 -17.86
CA VAL A 139 4.49 -1.97 -16.79
C VAL A 139 3.02 -1.99 -17.23
N TRP A 140 2.57 -0.95 -17.95
CA TRP A 140 1.19 -0.86 -18.45
C TRP A 140 0.89 -1.86 -19.55
N GLU A 141 1.79 -2.03 -20.51
CA GLU A 141 1.72 -3.06 -21.55
C GLU A 141 1.73 -4.46 -20.94
N THR A 142 2.51 -4.67 -19.87
CA THR A 142 2.49 -5.93 -19.12
C THR A 142 1.15 -6.15 -18.43
N ALA A 143 0.59 -5.14 -17.76
CA ALA A 143 -0.73 -5.22 -17.13
C ALA A 143 -1.84 -5.51 -18.16
N GLU A 144 -1.79 -4.86 -19.32
CA GLU A 144 -2.70 -5.08 -20.45
C GLU A 144 -2.59 -6.51 -20.99
N ARG A 145 -1.35 -6.96 -21.30
CA ARG A 145 -1.07 -8.30 -21.82
C ARG A 145 -1.56 -9.40 -20.87
N LEU A 146 -1.33 -9.22 -19.56
CA LEU A 146 -1.79 -10.15 -18.52
C LEU A 146 -3.28 -10.01 -18.21
N LYS A 147 -3.95 -8.97 -18.75
CA LYS A 147 -5.38 -8.66 -18.55
C LYS A 147 -5.75 -8.51 -17.09
N VAL A 148 -4.89 -7.86 -16.31
CA VAL A 148 -5.09 -7.67 -14.87
C VAL A 148 -5.53 -6.23 -14.54
N PRO A 149 -6.39 -6.03 -13.53
CA PRO A 149 -6.81 -4.71 -13.12
C PRO A 149 -5.65 -3.92 -12.48
N VAL A 150 -5.64 -2.60 -12.72
CA VAL A 150 -4.72 -1.66 -12.08
C VAL A 150 -5.50 -0.72 -11.15
N LEU A 151 -5.15 -0.73 -9.86
CA LEU A 151 -5.67 0.18 -8.85
C LEU A 151 -4.69 1.32 -8.61
N ILE A 152 -5.04 2.52 -9.10
CA ILE A 152 -4.31 3.75 -8.81
C ILE A 152 -4.94 4.39 -7.57
N HIS A 153 -4.26 4.30 -6.44
CA HIS A 153 -4.71 4.92 -5.20
C HIS A 153 -4.31 6.39 -5.15
N PHE A 154 -5.29 7.27 -4.92
CA PHE A 154 -5.13 8.71 -4.75
C PHE A 154 -5.88 9.19 -3.50
N GLY A 155 -5.56 10.39 -3.00
CA GLY A 155 -6.22 11.01 -1.86
C GLY A 155 -5.36 11.06 -0.60
N VAL A 156 -6.00 11.09 0.57
CA VAL A 156 -5.33 11.29 1.86
C VAL A 156 -4.53 10.05 2.26
N LEU A 157 -3.22 10.09 2.01
CA LEU A 157 -2.29 8.99 2.29
C LEU A 157 -1.82 8.99 3.75
N GLY A 158 -2.64 8.46 4.64
CA GLY A 158 -2.21 8.05 6.00
C GLY A 158 -2.63 8.95 7.17
N GLY A 159 -3.80 9.58 7.08
CA GLY A 159 -4.41 10.38 8.17
C GLY A 159 -4.69 11.81 7.70
N GLY A 160 -5.81 12.40 8.13
CA GLY A 160 -6.15 13.78 7.78
C GLY A 160 -5.04 14.75 8.18
N GLY A 161 -4.72 15.64 7.26
CA GLY A 161 -3.40 16.28 7.20
C GLY A 161 -2.42 15.54 6.31
N GLY A 162 -2.92 14.78 5.32
CA GLY A 162 -2.12 13.99 4.38
C GLY A 162 -0.87 14.73 3.89
N PRO A 163 0.25 14.03 3.68
CA PRO A 163 1.47 14.67 3.20
C PRO A 163 1.22 15.46 1.90
N PRO A 164 1.88 16.62 1.74
CA PRO A 164 1.80 17.51 0.57
C PRO A 164 2.52 16.88 -0.62
N TYR A 165 2.10 15.69 -1.03
CA TYR A 165 2.63 15.14 -2.27
C TYR A 165 2.08 15.97 -3.42
N ASP A 166 3.02 16.50 -4.18
CA ASP A 166 2.79 17.13 -5.47
C ASP A 166 1.92 16.21 -6.33
N LEU A 167 0.68 16.62 -6.58
CA LEU A 167 -0.29 15.85 -7.36
C LEU A 167 0.06 15.82 -8.85
N LYS A 168 1.14 16.48 -9.28
CA LYS A 168 1.59 16.50 -10.68
C LYS A 168 1.67 15.12 -11.31
N ASN A 169 2.06 14.11 -10.52
CA ASN A 169 2.31 12.78 -11.07
C ASN A 169 1.02 12.03 -11.44
N MET A 170 -0.15 12.62 -11.15
CA MET A 170 -1.46 12.05 -11.42
C MET A 170 -2.29 12.96 -12.33
N ASN A 171 -1.69 13.98 -12.97
CA ASN A 171 -2.41 14.87 -13.86
C ASN A 171 -2.44 14.24 -15.27
N PRO A 172 -3.59 13.78 -15.78
CA PRO A 172 -3.67 13.19 -17.12
C PRO A 172 -3.69 14.24 -18.25
N LEU A 173 -3.51 15.53 -17.91
CA LEU A 173 -3.60 16.67 -18.83
C LEU A 173 -2.26 17.40 -18.99
N THR A 174 -1.16 16.86 -18.47
CA THR A 174 0.19 17.44 -18.61
C THR A 174 0.94 16.85 -19.79
#